data_AF-A0A9P7EJ57-F1
#
_entry.id   AF-A0A9P7EJ57-F1
#
_cell.length_a   1.000
_cell.length_b   1.000
_cell.length_c   1.000
_cell.angle_alpha   90.00
_cell.angle_beta   90.00
_cell.angle_gamma   90.00
#
_symmetry.space_group_name_H-M   'P 1'
#
loop_
_entity.id
_entity.type
_entity.pdbx_description
1 polymer ?
#
loop_
_entity_poly.entity_id
_entity_poly.type
_entity_poly.pdbx_seq_one_letter_code
_entity_poly.pdbx_strand_id
1 'polypeptide(L)' 'VVHASGLPKTLWGEAVCHAIYMKNQTSTRALNGKMPYKMLNKKKPNLAKLSLWGCQVWVHDPSGSKL' A
#
# COMPACT_ATOMS: atom_id res chain seq x y z
N VAL A 1 -9.35 -9.73 -4.30
CA VAL A 1 -9.19 -8.25 -4.21
C VAL A 1 -8.48 -7.71 -5.45
N VAL A 2 -7.28 -8.17 -5.81
CA VAL A 2 -6.53 -7.66 -6.98
C VAL A 2 -7.23 -7.92 -8.33
N HIS A 3 -7.83 -9.10 -8.55
CA HIS A 3 -8.58 -9.38 -9.78
C HIS A 3 -9.93 -8.65 -9.87
N ALA A 4 -10.49 -8.23 -8.74
CA ALA A 4 -11.81 -7.60 -8.66
C ALA A 4 -11.75 -6.07 -8.75
N SER A 5 -10.56 -5.45 -8.68
CA SER A 5 -10.41 -4.00 -8.69
C SER A 5 -10.45 -3.37 -10.10
N GLY A 6 -10.53 -4.17 -11.17
CA GLY A 6 -10.57 -3.66 -12.54
C GLY A 6 -9.30 -2.92 -12.99
N LEU A 7 -8.20 -3.05 -12.24
CA LEU A 7 -6.95 -2.34 -12.50
C LEU A 7 -6.07 -3.07 -13.53
N PRO A 8 -5.27 -2.34 -14.33
CA PRO A 8 -4.31 -2.92 -15.25
C PRO A 8 -3.37 -3.92 -14.58
N LYS A 9 -2.98 -4.97 -15.31
CA LYS A 9 -2.03 -5.99 -14.82
C LYS A 9 -0.66 -5.41 -14.46
N THR A 10 -0.29 -4.28 -15.07
CA THR A 10 0.94 -3.55 -14.77
C THR A 10 1.03 -3.12 -13.32
N LEU A 11 -0.10 -2.90 -12.64
CA LEU A 11 -0.15 -2.45 -11.24
C LEU A 11 -0.12 -3.59 -10.21
N TRP A 12 0.06 -4.84 -10.64
CA TRP A 12 0.00 -5.98 -9.71
C TRP A 12 1.19 -6.03 -8.75
N GLY A 13 2.37 -5.57 -9.17
CA GLY A 13 3.53 -5.45 -8.29
C GLY A 13 3.23 -4.48 -7.14
N GLU A 14 2.67 -3.33 -7.47
CA GLU A 14 2.22 -2.29 -6.54
C GLU A 14 1.10 -2.81 -5.63
N ALA A 15 0.19 -3.63 -6.16
CA ALA A 15 -0.89 -4.25 -5.39
C ALA A 15 -0.35 -5.14 -4.27
N VAL A 16 0.64 -5.98 -4.60
CA VAL A 16 1.30 -6.86 -3.62
C VAL A 16 2.06 -6.03 -2.59
N CYS A 17 2.83 -5.03 -3.02
CA CYS A 17 3.52 -4.11 -2.13
C CYS A 17 2.56 -3.40 -1.16
N HIS A 18 1.41 -2.92 -1.66
CA HIS A 18 0.39 -2.27 -0.85
C HIS A 18 -0.21 -3.23 0.19
N ALA A 19 -0.55 -4.46 -0.23
CA ALA A 19 -1.08 -5.48 0.68
C ALA A 19 -0.08 -5.85 1.79
N ILE A 20 1.21 -6.00 1.45
CA ILE A 20 2.28 -6.27 2.42
C ILE A 20 2.44 -5.09 3.39
N TYR A 21 2.41 -3.86 2.87
CA TYR A 21 2.48 -2.65 3.68
C TYR A 21 1.36 -2.60 4.72
N MET A 22 0.10 -2.81 4.30
CA MET A 22 -1.05 -2.86 5.19
C MET A 22 -0.90 -3.98 6.25
N LYS A 23 -0.51 -5.18 5.82
CA LYS A 23 -0.30 -6.32 6.72
C LYS A 23 0.75 -6.02 7.80
N ASN A 24 1.84 -5.32 7.45
CA ASN A 24 2.90 -4.97 8.40
C ASN A 24 2.46 -3.88 9.40
N GLN A 25 1.43 -3.11 9.07
CA GLN A 25 0.88 -2.06 9.93
C GLN A 25 -0.35 -2.51 10.72
N THR A 26 -0.99 -3.61 10.33
CA THR A 26 -2.12 -4.17 11.06
C THR A 26 -1.63 -4.96 12.26
N SER A 27 -2.42 -4.99 13.34
CA SER A 27 -2.15 -5.88 14.47
C SER A 27 -2.22 -7.34 14.01
N THR A 28 -1.27 -8.15 14.46
CA THR A 28 -1.27 -9.58 14.12
C THR A 28 -1.36 -10.42 15.37
N ARG A 29 -2.12 -11.52 15.31
CA ARG A 29 -2.25 -12.45 16.45
C ARG A 29 -0.91 -13.08 16.82
N ALA A 30 -0.06 -13.32 15.82
CA ALA A 30 1.31 -13.83 15.98
C ALA A 30 2.19 -12.95 16.87
N LEU A 31 1.89 -11.65 16.98
CA LEU A 31 2.60 -10.70 17.83
C LEU A 31 1.76 -10.24 19.04
N ASN A 32 0.82 -11.07 19.51
CA ASN A 32 -0.09 -10.73 20.61
C ASN A 32 -0.84 -9.41 20.38
N GLY A 33 -1.33 -9.20 19.15
CA GLY A 33 -2.06 -7.98 18.78
C GLY A 33 -1.16 -6.76 18.54
N LYS A 34 0.17 -6.91 18.58
CA LYS A 34 1.10 -5.83 18.23
C LYS A 34 1.27 -5.74 16.71
N MET A 35 1.58 -4.53 16.25
CA MET A 35 1.85 -4.26 14.83
C MET A 35 3.30 -4.64 14.49
N PRO A 36 3.55 -5.46 13.45
CA PRO A 36 4.90 -5.84 13.03
C PRO A 36 5.84 -4.63 12.82
N TYR A 37 5.36 -3.59 12.14
CA TYR A 37 6.13 -2.35 11.91
C TYR A 37 6.58 -1.68 13.21
N LYS A 38 5.70 -1.66 14.23
CA LYS A 38 6.02 -1.07 15.53
C LYS A 38 7.06 -1.90 16.27
N MET A 39 6.99 -3.22 16.17
CA MET A 39 7.97 -4.10 16.80
C MET A 39 9.35 -3.98 16.17
N LEU A 40 9.41 -3.86 14.84
CA LEU A 40 10.67 -3.74 14.11
C LEU A 40 11.31 -2.35 14.29
N ASN A 41 10.54 -1.29 14.09
CA ASN A 41 11.07 0.08 14.05
C ASN A 41 10.96 0.82 15.40
N LYS A 42 10.40 0.17 16.45
CA LYS A 42 10.09 0.77 17.76
C LYS A 42 9.25 2.06 17.68
N LYS A 43 8.61 2.33 16.54
CA LYS A 43 7.85 3.55 16.23
C LYS A 43 6.50 3.18 15.64
N LYS A 44 5.45 3.96 15.98
CA LYS A 44 4.13 3.78 15.34
C LYS A 44 4.23 4.15 13.84
N PRO A 45 3.58 3.37 12.94
CA PRO A 45 3.52 3.73 11.54
C PRO A 45 2.76 5.05 11.36
N ASN A 46 3.23 5.91 10.45
CA ASN A 46 2.48 7.09 10.04
C ASN A 46 1.53 6.70 8.90
N LEU A 47 0.22 6.76 9.17
CA LEU A 47 -0.83 6.39 8.21
C LEU A 47 -1.38 7.59 7.44
N ALA A 48 -0.90 8.82 7.69
CA ALA A 48 -1.45 10.03 7.07
C ALA A 48 -1.33 10.05 5.54
N LYS A 49 -0.44 9.23 4.96
CA LYS A 49 -0.25 9.09 3.51
C LYS A 49 -0.80 7.76 2.95
N LEU A 50 -1.58 7.02 3.72
CA LEU A 50 -2.17 5.76 3.26
C LEU A 50 -3.42 6.05 2.41
N SER A 51 -3.29 5.88 1.09
CA SER A 51 -4.43 5.90 0.19
C SER A 51 -5.06 4.52 0.09
N LEU A 52 -6.39 4.45 -0.11
CA LEU A 52 -7.08 3.20 -0.42
C LEU A 52 -6.58 2.62 -1.75
N TRP A 53 -6.46 1.29 -1.81
CA TRP A 53 -6.16 0.61 -3.06
C TRP A 53 -7.23 0.89 -4.13
N GLY A 54 -6.80 1.26 -5.33
CA GLY A 54 -7.71 1.63 -6.43
C GLY A 54 -8.26 3.07 -6.36
N CYS A 55 -7.78 3.91 -5.45
CA CYS A 55 -8.05 5.34 -5.50
C CYS A 55 -7.55 5.96 -6.82
N GLN A 56 -8.26 6.96 -7.34
CA GLN A 56 -7.80 7.71 -8.51
C GLN A 56 -6.53 8.48 -8.15
N VAL A 57 -5.52 8.36 -9.02
CA VAL A 57 -4.23 9.04 -8.88
C VAL A 57 -3.84 9.68 -10.20
N TRP A 58 -3.04 10.74 -10.10
CA TRP A 58 -2.39 11.35 -11.25
C TRP A 58 -1.10 10.59 -11.53
N VAL A 59 -0.95 10.07 -12.76
CA VAL A 59 0.29 9.45 -13.21
C VAL A 59 1.10 10.51 -13.96
N HIS A 60 2.33 10.75 -13.51
CA HIS A 60 3.24 11.61 -14.23
C HIS A 60 3.80 10.84 -15.42
N ASP A 61 3.35 11.18 -16.62
CA ASP A 61 3.92 10.68 -17.87
C ASP A 61 5.06 11.59 -18.32
N PRO A 62 6.33 11.15 -18.23
CA PRO A 62 7.47 11.96 -18.67
C PRO A 62 7.55 12.09 -20.21
N SER A 63 6.78 11.30 -20.96
CA SER A 63 6.70 11.34 -22.42
C SER A 63 5.63 12.33 -22.93
N GLY A 64 4.69 12.71 -22.07
CA GLY A 64 3.68 13.72 -22.38
C GLY A 64 4.29 15.11 -22.40
N SER A 65 4.29 15.75 -23.57
CA SER A 65 4.53 17.20 -23.66
C SER A 65 3.51 17.93 -22.79
N LYS A 66 3.96 18.94 -22.03
CA LYS A 66 3.13 19.82 -21.19
C LYS A 66 2.22 20.77 -22.00
N LEU A 67 1.96 20.44 -23.27
CA LEU A 67 1.29 21.26 -24.28
C LEU A 67 -0.01 20.61 -24.70
#